data_AF-A0A0S3RD94-F1
#
_entry.id   AF-A0A0S3RD94-F1
#
_cell.length_a   1.000
_cell.length_b   1.000
_cell.length_c   1.000
_cell.angle_alpha   90.00
_cell.angle_beta   90.00
_cell.angle_gamma   90.00
#
_symmetry.space_group_name_H-M   'P 1'
#
loop_
_entity.id
_entity.type
_entity.pdbx_description
1 polymer ?
#
loop_
_entity_poly.entity_id
_entity_poly.type
_entity_poly.pdbx_seq_one_letter_code
_entity_poly.pdbx_strand_id
1 'polypeptide(L)'
;MQRFATKIVNVMKSANLYVSQGGPIILSQIENEYGNVEGAFHEKGLSYIRWAAQMAVGLQTGVPWVMCKQDNAPDPVINTCNGMQCGTTFKGPNSPNKPSLWTENWTSFYQVFGGVPYIRSAEDIAYNVALFIAKRGSYVNYYMV
;
A
#
# COMPACT_ATOMS: atom_id res chain seq x y z
N MET A 1 1.37 -18.49 -2.07
CA MET A 1 0.95 -17.24 -1.41
C MET A 1 0.00 -17.47 -0.22
N GLN A 2 -1.25 -17.94 -0.44
CA GLN A 2 -2.27 -18.07 0.62
C GLN A 2 -1.77 -18.74 1.91
N ARG A 3 -1.16 -19.93 1.82
CA ARG A 3 -0.63 -20.65 3.00
C ARG A 3 0.29 -19.78 3.87
N PHE A 4 1.16 -18.97 3.25
CA PHE A 4 2.09 -18.12 3.99
C PHE A 4 1.37 -16.90 4.58
N ALA A 5 0.54 -16.21 3.79
CA ALA A 5 -0.27 -15.09 4.27
C ALA A 5 -1.16 -15.49 5.46
N THR A 6 -1.87 -16.62 5.36
CA THR A 6 -2.65 -17.20 6.44
C THR A 6 -1.80 -17.50 7.67
N LYS A 7 -0.60 -18.09 7.49
CA LYS A 7 0.31 -18.36 8.61
C LYS A 7 0.69 -17.07 9.34
N ILE A 8 1.10 -16.02 8.61
CA ILE A 8 1.48 -14.74 9.22
C ILE A 8 0.30 -14.09 9.94
N VAL A 9 -0.88 -14.03 9.31
CA VAL A 9 -2.08 -13.49 9.96
C VAL A 9 -2.42 -14.27 11.23
N ASN A 10 -2.32 -15.61 11.23
CA ASN A 10 -2.57 -16.42 12.41
C ASN A 10 -1.56 -16.17 13.53
N VAL A 11 -0.28 -15.99 13.19
CA VAL A 11 0.75 -15.60 14.18
C VAL A 11 0.41 -14.24 14.79
N MET A 12 0.10 -13.22 13.97
CA MET A 12 -0.28 -11.89 14.46
C MET A 12 -1.54 -11.92 15.33
N LYS A 13 -2.55 -12.71 14.94
CA LYS A 13 -3.77 -12.92 15.72
C LYS A 13 -3.50 -13.59 17.06
N SER A 14 -2.69 -14.65 17.07
CA SER A 14 -2.36 -15.39 18.30
C SER A 14 -1.61 -14.53 19.33
N ALA A 15 -0.89 -13.51 18.86
CA ALA A 15 -0.20 -12.53 19.70
C ALA A 15 -1.04 -11.27 19.98
N ASN A 16 -2.32 -11.22 19.60
CA ASN A 16 -3.22 -10.08 19.75
C ASN A 16 -2.66 -8.76 19.15
N LEU A 17 -2.00 -8.83 18.00
CA LEU A 17 -1.31 -7.68 17.43
C LEU A 17 -2.18 -6.78 16.54
N TYR A 18 -3.36 -7.23 16.13
CA TYR A 18 -4.31 -6.35 15.41
C TYR A 18 -5.00 -5.38 16.36
N VAL A 19 -5.28 -4.16 15.90
CA VAL A 19 -5.99 -3.15 16.72
C VAL A 19 -7.39 -3.60 17.13
N SER A 20 -8.02 -4.46 16.31
CA SER A 20 -9.28 -5.16 16.65
C SER A 20 -9.15 -6.06 17.90
N GLN A 21 -7.94 -6.43 18.29
CA GLN A 21 -7.59 -7.22 19.47
C GLN A 21 -6.85 -6.39 20.55
N GLY A 22 -6.77 -5.07 20.39
CA GLY A 22 -6.01 -4.17 21.28
C GLY A 22 -4.53 -4.00 20.94
N GLY A 23 -4.06 -4.55 19.81
CA GLY A 23 -2.68 -4.45 19.35
C GLY A 23 -2.38 -3.25 18.43
N PRO A 24 -1.13 -3.12 17.95
CA PRO A 24 -0.69 -1.94 17.19
C PRO A 24 -0.95 -2.00 15.66
N ILE A 25 -1.30 -3.15 15.08
CA ILE A 25 -1.44 -3.30 13.63
C ILE A 25 -2.78 -2.69 13.20
N ILE A 26 -2.72 -1.60 12.43
CA ILE A 26 -3.89 -0.84 11.95
C ILE A 26 -4.22 -1.08 10.46
N LEU A 27 -3.28 -1.61 9.69
CA LEU A 27 -3.41 -1.87 8.25
C LEU A 27 -2.67 -3.15 7.89
N SER A 28 -3.08 -3.81 6.82
CA SER A 28 -2.34 -4.92 6.22
C SER A 28 -2.31 -4.78 4.71
N GLN A 29 -1.19 -5.08 4.07
CA GLN A 29 -1.08 -5.06 2.61
C GLN A 29 -1.06 -6.48 2.07
N ILE A 30 -1.80 -6.70 0.99
CA ILE A 30 -1.68 -7.91 0.17
C ILE A 30 -1.19 -7.51 -1.21
N GLU A 31 -0.29 -8.30 -1.79
CA GLU A 31 0.45 -7.95 -3.02
C GLU A 31 1.31 -6.67 -2.89
N ASN A 32 2.12 -6.39 -3.91
CA ASN A 32 2.92 -5.16 -3.96
C ASN A 32 3.12 -4.69 -5.41
N GLU A 33 2.56 -3.51 -5.72
CA GLU A 33 2.65 -2.86 -7.04
C GLU A 33 2.28 -3.76 -8.23
N TYR A 34 1.39 -4.74 -8.02
CA TYR A 34 1.03 -5.70 -9.05
C TYR A 34 0.36 -5.05 -10.27
N GLY A 35 -0.30 -3.91 -10.11
CA GLY A 35 -0.88 -3.14 -11.22
C GLY A 35 0.15 -2.72 -12.28
N ASN A 36 1.44 -2.64 -11.93
CA ASN A 36 2.50 -2.39 -12.90
C ASN A 36 2.75 -3.58 -13.84
N VAL A 37 2.43 -4.80 -13.41
CA VAL A 37 2.67 -6.05 -14.16
C VAL A 37 1.40 -6.77 -14.58
N GLU A 38 0.25 -6.41 -14.01
CA GLU A 38 -1.06 -7.05 -14.24
C GLU A 38 -1.37 -7.20 -15.74
N GLY A 39 -1.11 -6.16 -16.53
CA GLY A 39 -1.38 -6.14 -17.97
C GLY A 39 -0.67 -7.24 -18.76
N ALA A 40 0.50 -7.69 -18.31
CA ALA A 40 1.24 -8.78 -18.95
C ALA A 40 0.54 -10.15 -18.82
N PHE A 41 -0.41 -10.28 -17.91
CA PHE A 41 -1.16 -11.51 -17.64
C PHE A 41 -2.58 -11.50 -18.21
N HIS A 42 -2.97 -10.43 -18.91
CA HIS A 42 -4.30 -10.28 -19.50
C HIS A 42 -5.42 -10.58 -18.48
N GLU A 43 -6.43 -11.37 -18.85
CA GLU A 43 -7.56 -11.74 -17.98
C GLU A 43 -7.12 -12.44 -16.69
N LYS A 44 -6.00 -13.21 -16.74
CA LYS A 44 -5.49 -13.90 -15.55
C LYS A 44 -4.95 -12.93 -14.50
N GLY A 45 -4.47 -11.75 -14.91
CA GLY A 45 -4.05 -10.71 -13.98
C GLY A 45 -5.22 -10.21 -13.12
N LEU A 46 -6.34 -9.93 -13.77
CA LEU A 46 -7.56 -9.50 -13.09
C LEU A 46 -8.14 -10.61 -12.19
N SER A 47 -8.20 -11.85 -12.67
CA SER A 47 -8.63 -13.00 -11.87
C SER A 47 -7.76 -13.17 -10.63
N TYR A 48 -6.44 -12.99 -10.77
CA TYR A 48 -5.49 -13.08 -9.68
C TYR A 48 -5.73 -12.01 -8.61
N ILE A 49 -5.87 -10.74 -9.01
CA ILE A 49 -6.11 -9.64 -8.05
C ILE A 49 -7.42 -9.82 -7.29
N ARG A 50 -8.49 -10.25 -7.97
CA ARG A 50 -9.76 -10.59 -7.31
C ARG A 50 -9.59 -11.71 -6.29
N TRP A 51 -8.88 -12.77 -6.66
CA TRP A 51 -8.57 -13.87 -5.74
C TRP A 51 -7.72 -13.42 -4.55
N ALA A 52 -6.66 -12.64 -4.78
CA ALA A 52 -5.75 -12.17 -3.74
C ALA A 52 -6.47 -11.27 -2.72
N ALA A 53 -7.30 -10.34 -3.22
CA ALA A 53 -8.14 -9.49 -2.38
C ALA A 53 -9.14 -10.31 -1.54
N GLN A 54 -9.88 -11.22 -2.18
CA GLN A 54 -10.86 -12.07 -1.48
C GLN A 54 -10.19 -12.95 -0.44
N MET A 55 -9.03 -13.54 -0.77
CA MET A 55 -8.25 -14.37 0.14
C MET A 55 -7.82 -13.57 1.37
N ALA A 56 -7.26 -12.37 1.19
CA ALA A 56 -6.79 -11.53 2.29
C ALA A 56 -7.93 -11.05 3.19
N VAL A 57 -9.01 -10.53 2.60
CA VAL A 57 -10.21 -10.09 3.34
C VAL A 57 -10.83 -11.25 4.11
N GLY A 58 -10.86 -12.45 3.51
CA GLY A 58 -11.34 -13.69 4.14
C GLY A 58 -10.54 -14.13 5.37
N LEU A 59 -9.33 -13.61 5.59
CA LEU A 59 -8.55 -13.87 6.81
C LEU A 59 -9.09 -13.11 8.03
N GLN A 60 -10.05 -12.19 7.85
CA GLN A 60 -10.80 -11.53 8.93
C GLN A 60 -9.90 -10.94 10.02
N THR A 61 -8.94 -10.10 9.63
CA THR A 61 -8.01 -9.42 10.55
C THR A 61 -8.71 -8.39 11.45
N GLY A 62 -9.88 -7.91 11.04
CA GLY A 62 -10.60 -6.82 11.72
C GLY A 62 -9.99 -5.44 11.45
N VAL A 63 -9.05 -5.34 10.51
CA VAL A 63 -8.43 -4.08 10.07
C VAL A 63 -8.48 -3.97 8.54
N PRO A 64 -8.41 -2.76 7.96
CA PRO A 64 -8.44 -2.59 6.52
C PRO A 64 -7.25 -3.26 5.80
N TRP A 65 -7.53 -3.78 4.61
CA TRP A 65 -6.52 -4.27 3.68
C TRP A 65 -6.23 -3.21 2.62
N VAL A 66 -4.97 -3.08 2.23
CA VAL A 66 -4.50 -2.18 1.18
C VAL A 66 -3.80 -2.92 0.05
N MET A 67 -3.75 -2.32 -1.13
CA MET A 67 -2.92 -2.71 -2.27
C MET A 67 -2.26 -1.45 -2.84
N CYS A 68 -0.93 -1.40 -2.93
CA CYS A 68 -0.21 -0.28 -3.53
C CYS A 68 -0.14 -0.39 -5.05
N LYS A 69 -0.28 0.75 -5.75
CA LYS A 69 -0.36 0.85 -7.23
C LYS A 69 -1.32 -0.17 -7.87
N GLN A 70 -2.53 -0.24 -7.34
CA GLN A 70 -3.58 -1.13 -7.83
C GLN A 70 -4.90 -0.38 -8.05
N ASP A 71 -5.02 0.33 -9.18
CA ASP A 71 -6.19 1.18 -9.47
C ASP A 71 -7.54 0.40 -9.41
N ASN A 72 -7.54 -0.88 -9.77
CA ASN A 72 -8.72 -1.75 -9.77
C ASN A 72 -8.87 -2.62 -8.50
N ALA A 73 -8.23 -2.25 -7.37
CA ALA A 73 -8.34 -2.99 -6.11
C ALA A 73 -9.81 -3.24 -5.71
N PRO A 74 -10.26 -4.50 -5.57
CA PRO A 74 -11.65 -4.83 -5.26
C PRO A 74 -12.07 -4.36 -3.86
N ASP A 75 -13.32 -3.95 -3.69
CA ASP A 75 -13.87 -3.66 -2.37
C ASP A 75 -13.79 -4.88 -1.43
N PRO A 76 -13.51 -4.69 -0.13
CA PRO A 76 -13.27 -3.43 0.58
C PRO A 76 -11.80 -2.95 0.59
N VAL A 77 -10.91 -3.53 -0.22
CA VAL A 77 -9.46 -3.22 -0.22
C VAL A 77 -9.22 -1.79 -0.73
N ILE A 78 -8.35 -1.05 -0.06
CA ILE A 78 -8.01 0.33 -0.40
C ILE A 78 -6.82 0.36 -1.36
N ASN A 79 -6.97 1.00 -2.53
CA ASN A 79 -5.83 1.26 -3.41
C ASN A 79 -5.01 2.44 -2.88
N THR A 80 -3.69 2.33 -2.95
CA THR A 80 -2.77 3.29 -2.34
C THR A 80 -1.67 3.71 -3.32
N CYS A 81 -1.02 4.83 -3.02
CA CYS A 81 0.02 5.40 -3.88
C CYS A 81 1.43 5.13 -3.34
N ASN A 82 2.34 4.86 -4.28
CA ASN A 82 3.79 4.83 -4.07
C ASN A 82 4.45 5.80 -5.04
N GLY A 83 5.49 6.50 -4.58
CA GLY A 83 6.24 7.45 -5.41
C GLY A 83 6.79 8.61 -4.59
N MET A 84 7.46 9.54 -5.27
CA MET A 84 7.96 10.77 -4.62
C MET A 84 6.89 11.85 -4.49
N GLN A 85 5.85 11.84 -5.34
CA GLN A 85 4.96 13.00 -5.53
C GLN A 85 3.48 12.59 -5.59
N CYS A 86 3.01 11.72 -4.69
CA CYS A 86 1.62 11.26 -4.70
C CYS A 86 0.59 12.39 -4.54
N GLY A 87 0.96 13.55 -3.98
CA GLY A 87 0.12 14.75 -4.00
C GLY A 87 -0.20 15.30 -5.41
N THR A 88 0.57 14.90 -6.42
CA THR A 88 0.38 15.29 -7.83
C THR A 88 -0.01 14.09 -8.69
N THR A 89 0.63 12.94 -8.47
CA THR A 89 0.50 11.78 -9.36
C THR A 89 -0.63 10.82 -8.99
N PHE A 90 -1.09 10.82 -7.73
CA PHE A 90 -2.18 9.94 -7.33
C PHE A 90 -3.52 10.50 -7.79
N LYS A 91 -4.25 9.71 -8.59
CA LYS A 91 -5.62 10.06 -9.03
C LYS A 91 -6.61 10.12 -7.86
N GLY A 92 -6.27 9.50 -6.74
CA GLY A 92 -7.15 9.30 -5.60
C GLY A 92 -7.58 7.84 -5.46
N PRO A 93 -8.32 7.53 -4.39
CA PRO A 93 -8.87 6.20 -4.18
C PRO A 93 -9.88 5.86 -5.27
N ASN A 94 -10.02 4.57 -5.57
CA ASN A 94 -10.89 4.06 -6.64
C ASN A 94 -12.38 4.03 -6.27
N SER A 95 -12.74 4.60 -5.12
CA SER A 95 -14.11 4.77 -4.63
C SER A 95 -14.18 6.01 -3.72
N PRO A 96 -15.26 6.80 -3.76
CA PRO A 96 -15.42 7.98 -2.91
C PRO A 96 -15.49 7.65 -1.41
N ASN A 97 -15.76 6.39 -1.05
CA ASN A 97 -15.86 5.94 0.35
C ASN A 97 -14.53 5.43 0.92
N LYS A 98 -13.43 5.51 0.15
CA LYS A 98 -12.10 5.08 0.58
C LYS A 98 -11.21 6.29 0.87
N PRO A 99 -10.29 6.20 1.84
CA PRO A 99 -9.33 7.27 2.12
C PRO A 99 -8.18 7.29 1.10
N SER A 100 -7.55 8.46 0.94
CA SER A 100 -6.28 8.60 0.21
C SER A 100 -5.11 8.24 1.11
N LEU A 101 -4.36 7.18 0.77
CA LEU A 101 -3.19 6.71 1.50
C LEU A 101 -1.94 6.67 0.60
N TRP A 102 -0.82 7.16 1.13
CA TRP A 102 0.50 7.14 0.51
C TRP A 102 1.39 6.17 1.28
N THR A 103 1.50 4.94 0.77
CA THR A 103 2.16 3.81 1.44
C THR A 103 3.68 3.81 1.26
N GLU A 104 4.20 4.42 0.19
CA GLU A 104 5.64 4.63 0.03
C GLU A 104 5.97 6.03 -0.50
N ASN A 105 6.30 6.95 0.40
CA ASN A 105 6.93 8.21 0.09
C ASN A 105 8.44 8.00 -0.02
N TRP A 106 8.92 7.83 -1.25
CA TRP A 106 10.32 7.51 -1.50
C TRP A 106 11.26 8.63 -1.04
N THR A 107 11.94 8.45 0.09
CA THR A 107 12.84 9.46 0.68
C THR A 107 14.20 9.52 -0.01
N SER A 108 14.52 8.51 -0.81
CA SER A 108 15.75 8.39 -1.60
C SER A 108 15.53 7.30 -2.67
N PHE A 109 16.62 6.79 -3.24
CA PHE A 109 16.65 5.62 -4.11
C PHE A 109 17.69 4.63 -3.57
N TYR A 110 17.47 3.33 -3.78
CA TYR A 110 18.45 2.34 -3.35
C TYR A 110 19.77 2.52 -4.11
N GLN A 111 20.88 2.33 -3.40
CA GLN A 111 22.20 2.46 -3.98
C GLN A 111 22.56 1.21 -4.79
N VAL A 112 23.01 1.40 -6.02
CA VAL A 112 23.59 0.32 -6.85
C VAL A 112 25.11 0.37 -6.83
N PHE A 113 25.77 -0.77 -7.03
CA PHE A 113 27.22 -0.82 -7.12
C PHE A 113 27.74 0.08 -8.25
N GLY A 114 28.69 0.96 -7.92
CA GLY A 114 29.27 1.92 -8.86
C GLY A 114 28.40 3.13 -9.20
N GLY A 115 27.16 3.21 -8.69
CA GLY A 115 26.27 4.35 -8.90
C GLY A 115 26.59 5.55 -7.99
N VAL A 116 26.12 6.73 -8.37
CA VAL A 116 26.14 7.92 -7.50
C VAL A 116 24.90 7.89 -6.58
N PRO A 117 25.03 8.16 -5.27
CA PRO A 117 23.89 8.24 -4.37
C PRO A 117 22.88 9.31 -4.79
N TYR A 118 21.60 8.91 -4.86
CA TYR A 118 20.50 9.85 -5.04
C TYR A 118 20.04 10.40 -3.70
N ILE A 119 20.18 11.70 -3.49
CA ILE A 119 19.74 12.38 -2.28
C ILE A 119 18.51 13.22 -2.61
N ARG A 120 17.40 12.94 -1.91
CA ARG A 120 16.19 13.76 -1.97
C ARG A 120 16.23 14.77 -0.82
N SER A 121 15.97 16.05 -1.10
CA SER A 121 16.04 17.07 -0.07
C SER A 121 14.85 17.00 0.90
N ALA A 122 15.06 17.43 2.14
CA ALA A 122 14.00 17.47 3.14
C ALA A 122 12.86 18.44 2.74
N GLU A 123 13.20 19.54 2.06
CA GLU A 123 12.24 20.51 1.54
C GLU A 123 11.32 19.90 0.46
N ASP A 124 11.87 19.11 -0.46
CA ASP A 124 11.06 18.42 -1.48
C ASP A 124 10.14 17.38 -0.84
N ILE A 125 10.64 16.61 0.13
CA ILE A 125 9.83 15.65 0.88
C ILE A 125 8.68 16.38 1.60
N ALA A 126 9.00 17.42 2.38
CA ALA A 126 8.03 18.19 3.15
C ALA A 126 6.97 18.84 2.26
N TYR A 127 7.37 19.43 1.12
CA TYR A 127 6.46 20.02 0.15
C TYR A 127 5.46 19.00 -0.38
N ASN A 128 5.94 17.83 -0.82
CA ASN A 128 5.05 16.82 -1.40
C ASN A 128 4.12 16.20 -0.36
N VAL A 129 4.58 16.02 0.89
CA VAL A 129 3.71 15.59 2.01
C VAL A 129 2.63 16.64 2.29
N ALA A 130 3.00 17.91 2.40
CA ALA A 130 2.05 19.00 2.62
C ALA A 130 1.01 19.08 1.50
N LEU A 131 1.45 18.96 0.24
CA LEU A 131 0.56 18.94 -0.92
C LEU A 131 -0.41 17.76 -0.91
N PHE A 132 0.06 16.56 -0.56
CA PHE A 132 -0.78 15.37 -0.43
C PHE A 132 -1.86 15.57 0.66
N ILE A 133 -1.47 16.06 1.84
CA ILE A 133 -2.41 16.34 2.93
C ILE A 133 -3.42 17.43 2.54
N ALA A 134 -2.97 18.51 1.90
CA ALA A 134 -3.85 19.59 1.42
C ALA A 134 -4.90 19.08 0.40
N LYS A 135 -4.58 18.01 -0.33
CA LYS A 135 -5.47 17.32 -1.27
C LYS A 135 -6.22 16.14 -0.64
N ARG A 136 -6.54 16.23 0.66
CA ARG A 136 -7.30 15.22 1.43
C ARG A 136 -6.54 13.89 1.62
N GLY A 137 -5.22 13.92 1.57
CA GLY A 137 -4.37 12.82 2.02
C GLY A 137 -4.52 12.58 3.52
N SER A 138 -4.57 11.31 3.93
CA SER A 138 -4.88 10.93 5.33
C SER A 138 -3.87 9.97 5.96
N TYR A 139 -2.91 9.46 5.18
CA TYR A 139 -1.83 8.60 5.64
C TYR A 139 -0.62 8.79 4.74
N VAL A 140 0.56 8.93 5.33
CA VAL A 140 1.85 8.99 4.63
C VAL A 140 2.86 8.13 5.37
N ASN A 141 3.52 7.22 4.64
CA ASN A 141 4.63 6.41 5.15
C ASN A 141 5.90 6.74 4.37
N TYR A 142 6.98 7.10 5.07
CA TYR A 142 8.28 7.37 4.47
C TYR A 142 9.01 6.06 4.15
N TYR A 143 9.48 5.91 2.92
CA TYR A 143 10.17 4.72 2.42
C TYR A 143 11.54 5.13 1.88
N MET A 144 12.64 5.05 2.63
CA MET A 144 12.78 4.53 3.99
C MET A 144 12.87 5.67 5.03
N VAL A 145 12.39 5.41 6.24
CA VAL A 145 12.65 6.22 7.44
C VAL A 145 14.11 6.06 7.87
#